data_AF-E1X332-F1
#
_entry.id   AF-E1X332-F1
#
_cell.length_a   1.000
_cell.length_b   1.000
_cell.length_c   1.000
_cell.angle_alpha   90.00
_cell.angle_beta   90.00
_cell.angle_gamma   90.00
#
_symmetry.space_group_name_H-M   'P 1'
#
loop_
_entity.id
_entity.type
_entity.pdbx_description
1 polymer ?
#
loop_
_entity_poly.entity_id
_entity_poly.type
_entity_poly.pdbx_seq_one_letter_code
_entity_poly.pdbx_strand_id
1 'polypeptide(L)'
;MLFLLTNFSVFWYVESSNKQGKYMKLLGLTSLLLLTSISSFAIECTGERRELIGTEVKVTKESLVHQNIPGLVKLTLDIDEAYYSVTQHDDSIIAMITLGPDYTNGNLFKGDFDSNGRMRLSSVSARKTYILECTK
;
A
#
# COMPACT_ATOMS: atom_id res chain seq x y z
N MET A 1 -78.64 16.95 3.36
CA MET A 1 -77.90 16.17 2.35
C MET A 1 -77.30 17.17 1.38
N LEU A 2 -76.01 17.38 1.19
CA LEU A 2 -74.79 16.65 1.53
C LEU A 2 -73.72 17.69 1.94
N PHE A 3 -72.99 17.37 3.00
CA PHE A 3 -71.73 18.02 3.39
C PHE A 3 -70.56 17.34 2.65
N LEU A 4 -69.47 18.11 2.48
CA LEU A 4 -68.05 17.70 2.48
C LEU A 4 -67.63 16.62 1.48
N LEU A 5 -66.68 16.92 0.58
CA LEU A 5 -65.60 16.02 0.09
C LEU A 5 -64.79 16.70 -1.04
N THR A 6 -63.93 17.68 -0.74
CA THR A 6 -63.00 18.25 -1.74
C THR A 6 -61.60 18.58 -1.21
N ASN A 7 -61.13 17.94 -0.13
CA ASN A 7 -59.80 18.25 0.45
C ASN A 7 -58.88 17.04 0.72
N PHE A 8 -59.11 15.88 0.10
CA PHE A 8 -58.29 14.68 0.37
C PHE A 8 -57.20 14.36 -0.65
N SER A 9 -57.19 15.00 -1.83
CA SER A 9 -56.29 14.63 -2.94
C SER A 9 -55.00 15.45 -3.05
N VAL A 10 -54.90 16.61 -2.41
CA VAL A 10 -53.69 17.45 -2.48
C VAL A 10 -52.66 17.08 -1.41
N PHE A 11 -53.09 16.53 -0.27
CA PHE A 11 -52.19 16.21 0.84
C PHE A 11 -51.29 14.98 0.57
N TRP A 12 -51.77 13.99 -0.20
CA TRP A 12 -50.99 12.80 -0.54
C TRP A 12 -49.85 13.05 -1.55
N TYR A 13 -49.96 14.07 -2.39
CA TYR A 13 -48.97 14.32 -3.45
C TYR A 13 -47.74 15.09 -2.93
N VAL A 14 -47.93 15.96 -1.95
CA VAL A 14 -46.85 16.75 -1.33
C VAL A 14 -46.03 15.92 -0.34
N GLU A 15 -46.61 14.88 0.26
CA GLU A 15 -45.90 14.02 1.22
C GLU A 15 -45.09 12.89 0.54
N SER A 16 -45.48 12.50 -0.68
CA SER A 16 -44.74 11.54 -1.52
C SER A 16 -43.44 12.11 -2.09
N SER A 17 -43.45 13.40 -2.46
CA SER A 17 -42.31 14.08 -3.10
C SER A 17 -41.19 14.47 -2.11
N ASN A 18 -41.48 14.61 -0.81
CA ASN A 18 -40.47 14.91 0.21
C ASN A 18 -39.72 13.65 0.71
N LYS A 19 -40.34 12.46 0.62
CA LYS A 19 -39.68 11.20 0.96
C LYS A 19 -38.66 10.76 -0.10
N GLN A 20 -38.97 10.88 -1.40
CA GLN A 20 -38.07 10.43 -2.47
C GLN A 20 -36.71 11.16 -2.49
N GLY A 21 -36.67 12.46 -2.18
CA GLY A 21 -35.43 13.23 -2.12
C GLY A 21 -34.50 12.84 -0.96
N LYS A 22 -35.05 12.32 0.16
CA LYS A 22 -34.27 11.81 1.30
C LYS A 22 -33.59 10.48 0.96
N TYR A 23 -34.28 9.56 0.29
CA TYR A 23 -33.72 8.25 -0.08
C TYR A 23 -32.63 8.37 -1.17
N MET A 24 -32.79 9.28 -2.13
CA MET A 24 -31.81 9.49 -3.20
C MET A 24 -30.50 10.11 -2.69
N LYS A 25 -30.57 10.99 -1.67
CA LYS A 25 -29.38 11.52 -0.96
C LYS A 25 -28.72 10.47 -0.06
N LEU A 26 -29.50 9.59 0.56
CA LEU A 26 -28.99 8.52 1.42
C LEU A 26 -28.24 7.45 0.61
N LEU A 27 -28.77 7.07 -0.56
CA LEU A 27 -28.14 6.11 -1.47
C LEU A 27 -26.79 6.60 -2.02
N GLY A 28 -26.69 7.90 -2.36
CA GLY A 28 -25.44 8.51 -2.81
C GLY A 28 -24.36 8.50 -1.72
N LEU A 29 -24.73 8.76 -0.47
CA LEU A 29 -23.79 8.77 0.65
C LEU A 29 -23.27 7.36 0.97
N THR A 30 -24.14 6.34 0.94
CA THR A 30 -23.76 4.94 1.17
C THR A 30 -22.84 4.40 0.07
N SER A 31 -23.04 4.83 -1.18
CA SER A 31 -22.16 4.42 -2.28
C SER A 31 -20.76 5.00 -2.15
N LEU A 32 -20.63 6.26 -1.68
CA LEU A 32 -19.34 6.93 -1.48
C LEU A 32 -18.52 6.28 -0.35
N LEU A 33 -19.19 5.81 0.71
CA LEU A 33 -18.59 5.09 1.84
C LEU A 33 -18.08 3.69 1.48
N LEU A 34 -18.70 3.02 0.49
CA LEU A 34 -18.25 1.72 -0.02
C LEU A 34 -17.00 1.82 -0.92
N LEU A 35 -16.76 2.98 -1.54
CA LEU A 35 -15.58 3.23 -2.37
C LEU A 35 -14.31 3.45 -1.54
N THR A 36 -14.43 3.89 -0.29
CA THR A 36 -13.26 4.14 0.59
C THR A 36 -12.69 2.89 1.27
N SER A 37 -13.41 1.77 1.26
CA SER A 37 -12.95 0.50 1.87
C SER A 37 -12.04 -0.33 0.98
N ILE A 38 -11.75 0.12 -0.25
CA ILE A 38 -10.83 -0.55 -1.16
C ILE A 38 -9.42 0.08 -1.00
N SER A 39 -8.92 0.17 0.23
CA SER A 39 -7.51 0.47 0.45
C SER A 39 -6.71 -0.75 -0.01
N SER A 40 -6.21 -0.70 -1.25
CA SER A 40 -5.18 -1.62 -1.69
C SER A 40 -3.99 -1.47 -0.73
N PHE A 41 -3.68 -2.52 0.03
CA PHE A 41 -2.46 -2.58 0.84
C PHE A 41 -1.27 -2.56 -0.11
N ALA A 42 -0.77 -1.37 -0.41
CA ALA A 42 0.42 -1.17 -1.22
C ALA A 42 1.63 -1.47 -0.33
N ILE A 43 2.48 -2.40 -0.74
CA ILE A 43 3.73 -2.64 -0.04
C ILE A 43 4.60 -1.39 -0.18
N GLU A 44 5.11 -0.91 0.94
CA GLU A 44 6.13 0.13 1.00
C GLU A 44 7.44 -0.50 1.46
N CYS A 45 8.54 -0.20 0.76
CA CYS A 45 9.86 -0.73 1.11
C CYS A 45 10.91 0.39 1.16
N THR A 46 11.89 0.24 2.05
CA THR A 46 13.06 1.10 2.15
C THR A 46 14.34 0.28 2.12
N GLY A 47 15.34 0.78 1.40
CA GLY A 47 16.72 0.27 1.43
C GLY A 47 17.60 1.23 2.23
N GLU A 48 18.50 0.67 3.02
CA GLU A 48 19.36 1.43 3.91
C GLU A 48 20.78 0.85 3.89
N ARG A 49 21.76 1.72 3.63
CA ARG A 49 23.18 1.43 3.72
C ARG A 49 23.76 2.16 4.92
N ARG A 50 24.44 1.42 5.80
CA ARG A 50 25.27 1.95 6.88
C ARG A 50 26.73 1.65 6.58
N GLU A 51 27.59 2.65 6.65
CA GLU A 51 29.03 2.50 6.43
C GLU A 51 29.83 3.11 7.58
N LEU A 52 30.77 2.33 8.12
CA LEU A 52 31.71 2.81 9.13
C LEU A 52 32.86 3.58 8.45
N ILE A 53 32.92 4.89 8.70
CA ILE A 53 33.96 5.78 8.20
C ILE A 53 34.76 6.29 9.41
N GLY A 54 35.91 5.66 9.66
CA GLY A 54 36.70 5.92 10.86
C GLY A 54 35.98 5.41 12.11
N THR A 55 35.44 6.34 12.92
CA THR A 55 34.64 6.04 14.12
C THR A 55 33.16 6.39 13.96
N GLU A 56 32.77 6.96 12.83
CA GLU A 56 31.41 7.42 12.56
C GLU A 56 30.67 6.46 11.64
N VAL A 57 29.34 6.39 11.79
CA VAL A 57 28.47 5.60 10.89
C VAL A 57 27.71 6.55 9.97
N LYS A 58 28.01 6.50 8.68
CA LYS A 58 27.22 7.18 7.65
C LYS A 58 26.02 6.32 7.28
N VAL A 59 24.83 6.92 7.24
CA VAL A 59 23.57 6.23 6.89
C VAL A 59 22.99 6.88 5.64
N THR A 60 22.69 6.06 4.63
CA THR A 60 21.91 6.43 3.45
C THR A 60 20.66 5.57 3.43
N LYS A 61 19.47 6.19 3.40
CA LYS A 61 18.19 5.48 3.41
C LYS A 61 17.26 6.07 2.36
N GLU A 62 16.69 5.21 1.52
CA GLU A 62 15.83 5.61 0.40
C GLU A 62 14.68 4.62 0.23
N SER A 63 13.57 5.09 -0.33
CA SER A 63 12.41 4.24 -0.65
C SER A 63 12.63 3.51 -1.97
N LEU A 64 12.18 2.25 -2.05
CA LEU A 64 12.19 1.51 -3.31
C LEU A 64 11.14 2.06 -4.27
N VAL A 65 11.45 2.03 -5.56
CA VAL A 65 10.61 2.57 -6.63
C VAL A 65 9.89 1.45 -7.36
N HIS A 66 8.60 1.62 -7.61
CA HIS A 66 7.80 0.70 -8.39
C HIS A 66 8.32 0.57 -9.82
N GLN A 67 8.48 -0.68 -10.24
CA GLN A 67 8.76 -1.06 -11.61
C GLN A 67 7.46 -1.45 -12.29
N ASN A 68 7.19 -0.86 -13.45
CA ASN A 68 5.95 -1.10 -14.19
C ASN A 68 6.02 -2.47 -14.91
N ILE A 69 5.62 -3.53 -14.21
CA ILE A 69 5.55 -4.89 -14.74
C ILE A 69 4.10 -5.38 -14.64
N PRO A 70 3.43 -5.72 -15.77
CA PRO A 70 2.06 -6.18 -15.74
C PRO A 70 1.90 -7.43 -14.86
N GLY A 71 0.94 -7.39 -13.93
CA GLY A 71 0.58 -8.52 -13.07
C GLY A 71 1.56 -8.83 -11.94
N LEU A 72 2.56 -7.97 -11.68
CA LEU A 72 3.58 -8.21 -10.67
C LEU A 72 3.97 -6.91 -9.97
N VAL A 73 3.95 -6.92 -8.63
CA VAL A 73 4.48 -5.79 -7.86
C VAL A 73 5.98 -6.00 -7.70
N LYS A 74 6.77 -5.20 -8.44
CA LYS A 74 8.22 -5.15 -8.28
C LYS A 74 8.65 -3.76 -7.82
N LEU A 75 9.52 -3.74 -6.82
CA LEU A 75 10.10 -2.56 -6.20
C LEU A 75 11.61 -2.71 -6.27
N THR A 76 12.32 -1.66 -6.67
CA THR A 76 13.79 -1.71 -6.79
C THR A 76 14.43 -0.42 -6.32
N LEU A 77 15.69 -0.51 -5.90
CA LEU A 77 16.51 0.62 -5.48
C LEU A 77 17.98 0.27 -5.65
N ASP A 78 18.77 1.23 -6.09
CA ASP A 78 20.23 1.15 -6.15
C ASP A 78 20.82 2.17 -5.17
N ILE A 79 21.65 1.72 -4.23
CA ILE A 79 22.48 2.59 -3.39
C ILE A 79 23.93 2.15 -3.50
N ASP A 80 24.70 2.92 -4.26
CA ASP A 80 26.13 2.68 -4.49
C ASP A 80 26.39 1.26 -5.05
N GLU A 81 27.02 0.38 -4.28
CA GLU A 81 27.31 -1.00 -4.68
C GLU A 81 26.19 -2.00 -4.35
N ALA A 82 25.07 -1.57 -3.78
CA ALA A 82 23.98 -2.46 -3.37
C ALA A 82 22.71 -2.22 -4.20
N TYR A 83 22.20 -3.32 -4.77
CA TYR A 83 20.88 -3.36 -5.42
C TYR A 83 19.88 -4.07 -4.51
N TYR A 84 18.77 -3.40 -4.26
CA TYR A 84 17.64 -3.89 -3.48
C TYR A 84 16.49 -4.21 -4.44
N SER A 85 15.91 -5.39 -4.32
CA SER A 85 14.74 -5.77 -5.12
C SER A 85 13.73 -6.51 -4.26
N VAL A 86 12.48 -6.14 -4.42
CA VAL A 86 11.34 -6.82 -3.82
C VAL A 86 10.35 -7.16 -4.92
N THR A 87 9.89 -8.40 -4.93
CA THR A 87 8.87 -8.89 -5.83
C THR A 87 7.80 -9.57 -5.01
N GLN A 88 6.56 -9.11 -5.12
CA GLN A 88 5.41 -9.73 -4.49
C GLN A 88 4.56 -10.43 -5.56
N HIS A 89 4.17 -11.66 -5.23
CA HIS A 89 3.17 -12.44 -5.97
C HIS A 89 2.17 -12.97 -4.95
N ASP A 90 0.94 -12.45 -4.99
CA ASP A 90 -0.10 -12.69 -3.99
C ASP A 90 0.39 -12.36 -2.56
N ASP A 91 0.44 -13.36 -1.67
CA ASP A 91 0.94 -13.18 -0.30
C ASP A 91 2.44 -13.48 -0.14
N SER A 92 3.06 -14.09 -1.15
CA SER A 92 4.47 -14.43 -1.11
C SER A 92 5.36 -13.27 -1.59
N ILE A 93 6.43 -13.05 -0.83
CA ILE A 93 7.45 -12.03 -1.10
C ILE A 93 8.80 -12.68 -1.39
N ILE A 94 9.45 -12.17 -2.42
CA ILE A 94 10.85 -12.43 -2.74
C ILE A 94 11.59 -11.12 -2.57
N ALA A 95 12.53 -11.08 -1.63
CA ALA A 95 13.34 -9.90 -1.33
C ALA A 95 14.82 -10.23 -1.50
N MET A 96 15.56 -9.31 -2.11
CA MET A 96 16.96 -9.50 -2.47
C MET A 96 17.76 -8.26 -2.13
N ILE A 97 18.96 -8.50 -1.60
CA ILE A 97 20.04 -7.51 -1.53
C ILE A 97 21.22 -8.13 -2.29
N THR A 98 21.55 -7.61 -3.46
CA THR A 98 22.72 -8.04 -4.24
C THR A 98 23.81 -6.97 -4.22
N LEU A 99 25.06 -7.40 -4.15
CA LEU A 99 26.23 -6.54 -3.99
C LEU A 99 27.09 -6.61 -5.25
N GLY A 100 27.45 -5.44 -5.77
CA GLY A 100 28.26 -5.26 -6.97
C GLY A 100 29.76 -5.48 -6.76
N PRO A 101 30.56 -5.38 -7.83
CA PRO A 101 30.17 -4.87 -9.15
C PRO A 101 29.49 -5.91 -10.08
N ASP A 102 29.62 -7.21 -9.78
CA ASP A 102 29.10 -8.29 -10.63
C ASP A 102 27.72 -8.81 -10.18
N TYR A 103 27.21 -8.35 -9.03
CA TYR A 103 25.90 -8.71 -8.45
C TYR A 103 25.73 -10.23 -8.24
N THR A 104 26.82 -10.96 -8.08
CA THR A 104 26.82 -12.42 -7.86
C THR A 104 26.69 -12.78 -6.38
N ASN A 105 27.06 -11.86 -5.49
CA ASN A 105 26.97 -12.02 -4.05
C ASN A 105 25.76 -11.28 -3.50
N GLY A 106 25.07 -11.86 -2.53
CA GLY A 106 23.91 -11.23 -1.94
C GLY A 106 23.15 -12.13 -0.97
N ASN A 107 22.08 -11.56 -0.42
CA ASN A 107 21.14 -12.28 0.42
C ASN A 107 19.79 -12.36 -0.29
N LEU A 108 19.17 -13.53 -0.23
CA LEU A 108 17.84 -13.81 -0.76
C LEU A 108 16.94 -14.19 0.42
N PHE A 109 15.78 -13.56 0.48
CA PHE A 109 14.67 -13.95 1.34
C PHE A 109 13.50 -14.36 0.45
N LYS A 110 12.88 -15.50 0.79
CA LYS A 110 11.64 -15.96 0.18
C LYS A 110 10.73 -16.43 1.31
N GLY A 111 9.56 -15.82 1.43
CA GLY A 111 8.60 -16.13 2.48
C GLY A 111 7.40 -15.21 2.40
N ASP A 112 6.79 -14.96 3.55
CA ASP A 112 5.66 -14.05 3.70
C ASP A 112 6.03 -12.93 4.70
N PHE A 113 5.15 -11.92 4.83
CA PHE A 113 5.26 -10.95 5.91
C PHE A 113 5.03 -11.59 7.27
N ASP A 114 5.67 -11.06 8.32
CA ASP A 114 5.39 -11.48 9.68
C ASP A 114 3.95 -11.14 10.10
N SER A 115 3.56 -11.55 11.31
CA SER A 115 2.22 -11.28 11.86
C SER A 115 1.89 -9.79 12.01
N ASN A 116 2.88 -8.90 11.93
CA ASN A 116 2.73 -7.45 11.98
C ASN A 116 2.77 -6.81 10.58
N GLY A 117 2.77 -7.60 9.50
CA GLY A 117 2.89 -7.10 8.14
C GLY A 117 4.28 -6.58 7.79
N ARG A 118 5.34 -7.05 8.49
CA ARG A 118 6.72 -6.58 8.30
C ARG A 118 7.62 -7.66 7.71
N MET A 119 8.55 -7.21 6.88
CA MET A 119 9.65 -8.02 6.40
C MET A 119 10.95 -7.22 6.54
N ARG A 120 12.00 -7.88 7.01
CA ARG A 120 13.34 -7.28 7.11
C ARG A 120 14.38 -8.27 6.64
N LEU A 121 15.18 -7.86 5.67
CA LEU A 121 16.36 -8.57 5.20
C LEU A 121 17.59 -7.71 5.50
N SER A 122 18.69 -8.34 5.91
CA SER A 122 19.95 -7.63 6.13
C SER A 122 21.11 -8.42 5.55
N SER A 123 22.09 -7.71 5.01
CA SER A 123 23.39 -8.25 4.58
C SER A 123 24.48 -7.44 5.26
N VAL A 124 25.42 -8.13 5.90
CA VAL A 124 26.43 -7.50 6.77
C VAL A 124 27.82 -7.91 6.28
N SER A 125 28.69 -6.92 6.18
CA SER A 125 30.12 -7.08 5.92
C SER A 125 30.94 -6.42 7.02
N ALA A 126 32.27 -6.50 6.94
CA ALA A 126 33.17 -5.96 7.95
C ALA A 126 33.01 -4.45 8.22
N ARG A 127 32.58 -3.66 7.22
CA ARG A 127 32.45 -2.20 7.34
C ARG A 127 31.10 -1.64 6.90
N LYS A 128 30.26 -2.45 6.25
CA LYS A 128 29.00 -2.02 5.66
C LYS A 128 27.87 -2.94 6.07
N THR A 129 26.72 -2.35 6.37
CA THR A 129 25.47 -3.06 6.63
C THR A 129 24.42 -2.57 5.65
N TYR A 130 23.76 -3.51 4.98
CA TYR A 130 22.69 -3.29 4.04
C TYR A 130 21.40 -3.82 4.63
N ILE A 131 20.35 -3.02 4.63
CA ILE A 131 19.07 -3.35 5.26
C ILE A 131 17.98 -3.06 4.25
N LEU A 132 17.08 -4.03 4.07
CA LEU A 132 15.86 -3.90 3.31
C LEU A 132 14.69 -4.12 4.28
N GLU A 133 13.79 -3.16 4.38
CA GLU A 133 12.58 -3.26 5.20
C GLU A 133 11.36 -3.01 4.34
N CYS A 134 10.32 -3.82 4.52
CA CYS A 134 9.03 -3.61 3.90
C CYS A 134 7.89 -3.73 4.90
N THR A 135 6.80 -3.01 4.61
CA THR A 135 5.54 -3.02 5.35
C THR A 135 4.37 -3.15 4.38
N LYS A 136 3.37 -3.97 4.74
CA LYS A 136 2.11 -4.16 4.00
C LYS A 136 0.97 -3.41 4.66
#